data_AF-A0A7D5M483-F1
#
_entry.id   AF-A0A7D5M483-F1
#
_cell.length_a   1.000
_cell.length_b   1.000
_cell.length_c   1.000
_cell.angle_alpha   90.00
_cell.angle_beta   90.00
_cell.angle_gamma   90.00
#
_symmetry.space_group_name_H-M   'P 1'
#
loop_
_entity.id
_entity.type
_entity.pdbx_description
1 polymer ?
#
loop_
_entity_poly.entity_id
_entity_poly.type
_entity_poly.pdbx_seq_one_letter_code
_entity_poly.pdbx_strand_id
1 'polypeptide(L)'
;MSLPKYIASIKRKKISPNIRLYVIDKDKHYFLNDGLIKKGFDSKLIISKNRDSVLSAFSKMAFLFDEIIRLRIIRYSNQSDSTELLYLLNLVPINRKIRTFLDWKVFGPEFTRVMSRLFEVRNDTTHCISLDEVRYNPKNKISLASASGFKKFSLDFQKAWTVLLKIYVEQQKKIDWNKLEQEI
;
A
#
# COMPACT_ATOMS: atom_id res chain seq x y z
N MET A 1 0.74 -6.13 24.87
CA MET A 1 1.88 -5.23 24.58
C MET A 1 1.41 -4.21 23.54
N SER A 2 1.86 -2.95 23.62
CA SER A 2 1.49 -1.93 22.63
C SER A 2 2.48 -1.90 21.46
N LEU A 3 2.04 -1.39 20.31
CA LEU A 3 2.89 -1.25 19.12
C LEU A 3 4.20 -0.48 19.38
N PRO A 4 4.22 0.67 20.09
CA PRO A 4 5.48 1.36 20.39
C PRO A 4 6.44 0.51 21.23
N LYS A 5 5.91 -0.31 22.15
CA LYS A 5 6.72 -1.24 22.94
C LYS A 5 7.31 -2.36 22.07
N TYR A 6 6.52 -2.91 21.14
CA TYR A 6 7.01 -3.88 20.15
C TYR A 6 8.12 -3.30 19.26
N ILE A 7 7.95 -2.07 18.74
CA ILE A 7 8.97 -1.42 17.92
C ILE A 7 10.27 -1.21 18.73
N ALA A 8 10.17 -0.92 20.02
CA ALA A 8 11.33 -0.80 20.89
C ALA A 8 12.02 -2.15 21.15
N SER A 9 11.28 -3.26 21.27
CA SER A 9 11.84 -4.60 21.49
C SER A 9 12.59 -5.09 20.26
N ILE A 10 11.99 -5.00 19.07
CA ILE A 10 12.62 -5.47 17.82
C ILE A 10 13.88 -4.70 17.44
N LYS A 11 14.07 -3.45 17.91
CA LYS A 11 15.30 -2.69 17.69
C LYS A 11 16.49 -3.20 18.50
N ARG A 12 16.24 -3.99 19.55
CA ARG A 12 17.24 -4.52 20.48
C ARG A 12 17.44 -6.03 20.34
N LYS A 13 16.47 -6.72 19.71
CA LYS A 13 16.45 -8.17 19.56
C LYS A 13 16.62 -8.58 18.10
N LYS A 14 16.99 -9.83 17.88
CA LYS A 14 17.09 -10.42 16.54
C LYS A 14 15.70 -10.91 16.13
N ILE A 15 15.12 -10.28 15.12
CA ILE A 15 13.81 -10.70 14.60
C ILE A 15 13.94 -12.05 13.91
N SER A 16 12.95 -12.93 14.13
CA SER A 16 12.86 -14.19 13.38
C SER A 16 12.72 -13.94 11.86
N PRO A 17 13.46 -14.67 11.01
CA PRO A 17 13.30 -14.56 9.55
C PRO A 17 11.90 -14.99 9.08
N ASN A 18 11.15 -15.69 9.93
CA ASN A 18 9.77 -16.11 9.67
C ASN A 18 8.75 -14.97 9.87
N ILE A 19 9.19 -13.76 10.23
CA ILE A 19 8.32 -12.58 10.35
C ILE A 19 8.51 -11.69 9.13
N ARG A 20 7.40 -11.44 8.42
CA ARG A 20 7.30 -10.42 7.38
C ARG A 20 6.09 -9.53 7.63
N LEU A 21 6.35 -8.28 7.97
CA LEU A 21 5.32 -7.35 8.39
C LEU A 21 5.70 -5.90 8.05
N TYR A 22 4.79 -5.18 7.40
CA TYR A 22 4.86 -3.72 7.33
C TYR A 22 4.20 -3.10 8.58
N VAL A 23 4.86 -2.13 9.19
CA VAL A 23 4.43 -1.54 10.46
C VAL A 23 4.38 -0.03 10.34
N ILE A 24 3.23 0.55 10.68
CA ILE A 24 2.99 1.99 10.76
C ILE A 24 2.80 2.36 12.23
N ASP A 25 3.69 3.21 12.75
CA ASP A 25 3.55 3.88 14.05
C ASP A 25 3.60 5.39 13.85
N LYS A 26 2.41 6.01 13.91
CA LYS A 26 2.20 7.43 13.55
C LYS A 26 2.69 7.68 12.12
N ASP A 27 3.68 8.56 11.95
CA ASP A 27 4.29 8.88 10.66
C ASP A 27 5.50 8.00 10.30
N LYS A 28 5.92 7.10 11.20
CA LYS A 28 7.09 6.26 11.00
C LYS A 28 6.66 4.89 10.51
N HIS A 29 7.18 4.51 9.35
CA HIS A 29 6.92 3.21 8.77
C HIS A 29 8.17 2.34 8.84
N TYR A 30 7.97 1.06 9.08
CA TYR A 30 9.01 0.04 9.16
C TYR A 30 8.59 -1.17 8.34
N PHE A 31 9.57 -1.85 7.76
CA PHE A 31 9.35 -3.10 7.07
C PHE A 31 10.24 -4.17 7.67
N LEU A 32 9.60 -5.17 8.29
CA LEU A 32 10.24 -6.33 8.90
C LEU A 32 10.24 -7.43 7.84
N ASN A 33 11.43 -7.91 7.47
CA ASN A 33 11.55 -8.99 6.49
C ASN A 33 12.92 -9.66 6.65
N ASP A 34 12.95 -10.99 6.61
CA ASP A 34 14.18 -11.80 6.69
C ASP A 34 15.07 -11.44 7.90
N GLY A 35 14.43 -11.18 9.04
CA GLY A 35 15.11 -10.83 10.29
C GLY A 35 15.69 -9.42 10.34
N LEU A 36 15.43 -8.58 9.33
CA LEU A 36 15.91 -7.20 9.25
C LEU A 36 14.77 -6.19 9.41
N ILE A 37 15.10 -5.04 10.01
CA ILE A 37 14.23 -3.85 10.03
C ILE A 37 14.72 -2.89 8.97
N LYS A 38 13.87 -2.60 7.99
CA LYS A 38 14.12 -1.57 6.97
C LYS A 38 13.19 -0.37 7.22
N LYS A 39 13.65 0.82 6.81
CA LYS A 39 12.77 2.00 6.76
C LYS A 39 11.66 1.74 5.73
N GLY A 40 10.41 1.97 6.11
CA GLY A 40 9.26 1.89 5.21
C GLY A 40 9.11 3.14 4.34
N PHE A 41 7.98 3.25 3.65
CA PHE A 41 7.67 4.43 2.83
C PHE A 41 7.38 5.64 3.71
N ASP A 42 7.48 6.85 3.16
CA ASP A 42 7.08 8.05 3.89
C ASP A 42 5.55 8.15 4.00
N SER A 43 5.03 8.74 5.09
CA SER A 43 3.60 8.92 5.31
C SER A 43 2.96 9.88 4.29
N LYS A 44 3.75 10.79 3.72
CA LYS A 44 3.37 11.69 2.63
C LYS A 44 4.13 11.33 1.36
N LEU A 45 3.41 11.14 0.26
CA LEU A 45 4.00 10.91 -1.05
C LEU A 45 4.09 12.21 -1.84
N ILE A 46 5.28 12.48 -2.38
CA ILE A 46 5.52 13.54 -3.36
C ILE A 46 5.46 12.89 -4.74
N ILE A 47 4.63 13.46 -5.62
CA ILE A 47 4.44 12.97 -6.99
C ILE A 47 4.83 14.10 -7.93
N SER A 48 5.92 13.89 -8.65
CA SER A 48 6.42 14.79 -9.68
C SER A 48 5.71 14.49 -11.00
N LYS A 49 5.58 15.51 -11.86
CA LYS A 49 4.91 15.39 -13.17
C LYS A 49 5.81 14.68 -14.18
N ASN A 50 6.07 13.40 -13.95
CA ASN A 50 6.73 12.51 -14.89
C ASN A 50 6.23 11.07 -14.67
N ARG A 51 6.36 10.25 -15.72
CA ARG A 51 5.86 8.87 -15.75
C ARG A 51 6.37 8.04 -14.58
N ASP A 52 7.68 8.06 -14.34
CA ASP A 52 8.30 7.20 -13.34
C ASP A 52 7.91 7.56 -11.91
N SER A 53 7.75 8.84 -11.61
CA SER A 53 7.26 9.31 -10.31
C SER A 53 5.82 8.88 -10.06
N VAL A 54 4.95 8.96 -11.07
CA VAL A 54 3.56 8.49 -11.00
C VAL A 54 3.52 6.97 -10.79
N LEU A 55 4.25 6.20 -11.60
CA LEU A 55 4.32 4.74 -11.47
C LEU A 55 4.91 4.31 -10.12
N SER A 56 5.96 4.99 -9.66
CA SER A 56 6.56 4.75 -8.34
C SER A 56 5.58 5.01 -7.20
N ALA A 57 4.68 6.00 -7.33
CA ALA A 57 3.62 6.24 -6.36
C ALA A 57 2.60 5.08 -6.37
N PHE A 58 2.17 4.62 -7.55
CA PHE A 58 1.26 3.47 -7.67
C PHE A 58 1.87 2.17 -7.14
N SER A 59 3.16 1.93 -7.34
CA SER A 59 3.85 0.75 -6.79
C SER A 59 3.79 0.73 -5.26
N LYS A 60 3.85 1.88 -4.58
CA LYS A 60 3.69 1.97 -3.11
C LYS A 60 2.27 1.66 -2.66
N MET A 61 1.25 2.11 -3.42
CA MET A 61 -0.14 1.72 -3.18
C MET A 61 -0.36 0.23 -3.37
N ALA A 62 0.14 -0.34 -4.48
CA ALA A 62 0.05 -1.76 -4.78
C ALA A 62 0.72 -2.61 -3.68
N PHE A 63 1.89 -2.19 -3.19
CA PHE A 63 2.54 -2.82 -2.05
C PHE A 63 1.61 -2.88 -0.82
N LEU A 64 0.96 -1.77 -0.46
CA LEU A 64 0.02 -1.79 0.67
C LEU A 64 -1.20 -2.66 0.42
N PHE A 65 -1.68 -2.78 -0.82
CA PHE A 65 -2.76 -3.70 -1.14
C PHE A 65 -2.33 -5.13 -0.82
N ASP A 66 -1.14 -5.51 -1.27
CA ASP A 66 -0.61 -6.85 -1.04
C ASP A 66 -0.38 -7.12 0.44
N GLU A 67 0.17 -6.16 1.18
CA GLU A 67 0.36 -6.30 2.63
C GLU A 67 -0.98 -6.35 3.39
N ILE A 68 -2.05 -5.65 2.97
CA ILE A 68 -3.39 -5.80 3.55
C ILE A 68 -3.93 -7.21 3.31
N ILE A 69 -3.77 -7.75 2.10
CA ILE A 69 -4.24 -9.10 1.77
C ILE A 69 -3.45 -10.14 2.58
N ARG A 70 -2.11 -10.01 2.63
CA ARG A 70 -1.25 -10.88 3.43
C ARG A 70 -1.62 -10.85 4.90
N LEU A 71 -1.82 -9.67 5.49
CA LEU A 71 -2.25 -9.52 6.88
C LEU A 71 -3.54 -10.28 7.18
N ARG A 72 -4.46 -10.34 6.22
CA ARG A 72 -5.74 -11.02 6.40
C ARG A 72 -5.65 -12.53 6.27
N ILE A 73 -4.81 -13.04 5.36
CA ILE A 73 -4.70 -14.47 5.06
C ILE A 73 -3.67 -15.15 5.97
N ILE A 74 -2.42 -14.68 5.93
CA ILE A 74 -1.26 -15.30 6.60
C ILE A 74 -0.68 -14.46 7.75
N ARG A 75 -1.29 -13.31 8.04
CA ARG A 75 -0.88 -12.39 9.09
C ARG A 75 0.57 -11.91 8.87
N TYR A 76 1.46 -12.20 9.80
CA TYR A 76 2.87 -11.80 9.76
C TYR A 76 3.82 -12.93 9.35
N SER A 77 3.30 -14.12 9.00
CA SER A 77 4.14 -15.28 8.64
C SER A 77 4.91 -15.05 7.34
N ASN A 78 6.16 -15.50 7.32
CA ASN A 78 7.07 -15.48 6.17
C ASN A 78 7.53 -16.91 5.77
N GLN A 79 6.72 -17.93 6.06
CA GLN A 79 6.98 -19.32 5.67
C GLN A 79 6.59 -19.58 4.19
N SER A 80 6.62 -20.85 3.74
CA SER A 80 6.33 -21.26 2.34
C SER A 80 5.07 -20.61 1.75
N ASP A 81 3.98 -20.59 2.52
CA ASP A 81 2.69 -20.04 2.11
C ASP A 81 2.76 -18.53 1.79
N SER A 82 3.74 -17.81 2.37
CA SER A 82 4.00 -16.40 2.08
C SER A 82 4.53 -16.19 0.68
N THR A 83 5.44 -17.03 0.21
CA THR A 83 6.04 -16.93 -1.12
C THR A 83 5.02 -17.26 -2.20
N GLU A 84 4.24 -18.32 -2.01
CA GLU A 84 3.18 -18.72 -2.94
C GLU A 84 2.07 -17.66 -3.00
N LEU A 85 1.64 -17.14 -1.85
CA LEU A 85 0.65 -16.06 -1.82
C LEU A 85 1.18 -14.80 -2.51
N LEU A 86 2.43 -14.39 -2.26
CA LEU A 86 3.03 -13.24 -2.94
C LEU A 86 3.08 -13.43 -4.46
N TYR A 87 3.45 -14.62 -4.92
CA TYR A 87 3.42 -14.96 -6.34
C TYR A 87 2.01 -14.80 -6.93
N LEU A 88 0.99 -15.39 -6.28
CA LEU A 88 -0.40 -15.25 -6.69
C LEU A 88 -0.85 -13.78 -6.71
N LEU A 89 -0.52 -13.01 -5.67
CA LEU A 89 -0.85 -11.59 -5.58
C LEU A 89 -0.22 -10.80 -6.72
N ASN A 90 1.00 -11.12 -7.16
CA ASN A 90 1.63 -10.47 -8.30
C ASN A 90 0.92 -10.75 -9.64
N LEU A 91 0.25 -11.89 -9.77
CA LEU A 91 -0.53 -12.25 -10.95
C LEU A 91 -1.94 -11.63 -10.96
N VAL A 92 -2.50 -11.35 -9.78
CA VAL A 92 -3.86 -10.81 -9.67
C VAL A 92 -3.89 -9.34 -10.13
N PRO A 93 -4.71 -8.98 -11.15
CA PRO A 93 -4.85 -7.59 -11.56
C PRO A 93 -5.35 -6.70 -10.43
N ILE A 94 -4.84 -5.47 -10.34
CA ILE A 94 -5.21 -4.55 -9.25
C ILE A 94 -6.72 -4.32 -9.16
N ASN A 95 -7.43 -4.22 -10.29
CA ASN A 95 -8.89 -4.06 -10.29
C ASN A 95 -9.61 -5.22 -9.58
N ARG A 96 -9.06 -6.44 -9.64
CA ARG A 96 -9.56 -7.58 -8.88
C ARG A 96 -9.27 -7.43 -7.40
N LYS A 97 -8.07 -6.97 -7.00
CA LYS A 97 -7.74 -6.66 -5.59
C LYS A 97 -8.67 -5.58 -5.01
N ILE A 98 -8.94 -4.51 -5.75
CA ILE A 98 -9.88 -3.44 -5.37
C ILE A 98 -11.28 -4.01 -5.11
N ARG A 99 -11.78 -4.86 -6.01
CA ARG A 99 -13.07 -5.53 -5.83
C ARG A 99 -13.08 -6.44 -4.60
N THR A 100 -12.02 -7.23 -4.42
CA THR A 100 -11.85 -8.07 -3.23
C THR A 100 -11.93 -7.25 -1.95
N PHE A 101 -11.31 -6.06 -1.89
CA PHE A 101 -11.41 -5.19 -0.70
C PHE A 101 -12.81 -4.66 -0.43
N LEU A 102 -13.60 -4.39 -1.47
CA LEU A 102 -15.02 -4.04 -1.32
C LEU A 102 -15.80 -5.23 -0.74
N ASP A 103 -15.66 -6.41 -1.34
CA ASP A 103 -16.34 -7.64 -0.91
C ASP A 103 -16.00 -7.98 0.56
N TRP A 104 -14.74 -7.76 0.92
CA TRP A 104 -14.20 -7.96 2.26
C TRP A 104 -14.53 -6.86 3.27
N LYS A 105 -15.27 -5.82 2.85
CA LYS A 105 -15.61 -4.63 3.63
C LYS A 105 -14.39 -3.91 4.21
N VAL A 106 -13.24 -4.01 3.52
CA VAL A 106 -12.01 -3.26 3.83
C VAL A 106 -12.11 -1.88 3.19
N PHE A 107 -12.62 -1.80 1.97
CA PHE A 107 -12.94 -0.55 1.29
C PHE A 107 -14.44 -0.30 1.34
N GLY A 108 -14.82 0.96 1.58
CA GLY A 108 -16.19 1.41 1.34
C GLY A 108 -16.47 1.64 -0.15
N PRO A 109 -17.74 1.70 -0.59
CA PRO A 109 -18.10 1.91 -1.99
C PRO A 109 -17.47 3.16 -2.61
N GLU A 110 -17.51 4.29 -1.87
CA GLU A 110 -16.92 5.55 -2.33
C GLU A 110 -15.40 5.46 -2.53
N PHE A 111 -14.69 4.84 -1.58
CA PHE A 111 -13.25 4.69 -1.68
C PHE A 111 -12.85 3.72 -2.80
N THR A 112 -13.64 2.67 -3.00
CA THR A 112 -13.47 1.72 -4.11
C THR A 112 -13.55 2.45 -5.46
N ARG A 113 -14.54 3.32 -5.64
CA ARG A 113 -14.70 4.14 -6.85
C ARG A 113 -13.51 5.07 -7.08
N VAL A 114 -12.99 5.70 -6.03
CA VAL A 114 -11.77 6.53 -6.11
C VAL A 114 -10.58 5.70 -6.56
N MET A 115 -10.38 4.52 -5.96
CA MET A 115 -9.27 3.63 -6.33
C MET A 115 -9.36 3.14 -7.77
N SER A 116 -10.53 2.71 -8.24
CA SER A 116 -10.71 2.28 -9.63
C SER A 116 -10.29 3.38 -10.62
N ARG A 117 -10.71 4.62 -10.39
CA ARG A 117 -10.35 5.77 -11.26
C ARG A 117 -8.87 6.13 -11.20
N LEU A 118 -8.24 6.00 -10.04
CA LEU A 118 -6.78 6.19 -9.94
C LEU A 118 -6.04 5.07 -10.68
N PHE A 119 -6.49 3.82 -10.59
CA PHE A 119 -5.82 2.72 -11.28
C PHE A 119 -6.09 2.65 -12.79
N GLU A 120 -7.13 3.31 -13.30
CA GLU A 120 -7.23 3.66 -14.72
C GLU A 120 -6.05 4.53 -15.16
N VAL A 121 -5.72 5.58 -14.40
CA VAL A 121 -4.54 6.42 -14.67
C VAL A 121 -3.24 5.60 -14.63
N ARG A 122 -3.10 4.68 -13.67
CA ARG A 122 -1.94 3.77 -13.61
C ARG A 122 -1.82 2.97 -14.90
N ASN A 123 -2.92 2.41 -15.38
CA ASN A 123 -2.95 1.58 -16.58
C ASN A 123 -2.52 2.38 -17.82
N ASP A 124 -3.08 3.57 -18.01
CA ASP A 124 -2.69 4.47 -19.10
C ASP A 124 -1.21 4.86 -18.98
N THR A 125 -0.75 5.17 -17.76
CA THR A 125 0.65 5.55 -17.49
C THR A 125 1.64 4.42 -17.78
N THR A 126 1.26 3.15 -17.59
CA THR A 126 2.14 2.02 -17.92
C THR A 126 2.38 1.88 -19.42
N HIS A 127 1.42 2.30 -20.25
CA HIS A 127 1.44 2.16 -21.70
C HIS A 127 1.82 3.44 -22.45
N CYS A 128 1.90 4.59 -21.77
CA CYS A 128 2.29 5.86 -22.39
C CYS A 128 3.81 6.04 -22.45
N ILE A 129 4.26 6.85 -23.40
CA ILE A 129 5.62 7.40 -23.45
C ILE A 129 5.68 8.66 -22.57
N SER A 130 4.68 9.53 -22.68
CA SER A 130 4.54 10.77 -21.90
C SER A 130 3.20 10.84 -21.18
N LEU A 131 3.16 11.57 -20.05
CA LEU A 131 1.92 11.86 -19.32
C LEU A 131 0.91 12.68 -20.15
N ASP A 132 1.30 13.19 -21.31
CA ASP A 132 0.41 13.95 -22.20
C ASP A 132 -0.69 13.07 -22.81
N GLU A 133 -0.43 11.76 -22.88
CA GLU A 133 -1.36 10.73 -23.36
C GLU A 133 -2.36 10.30 -22.28
N VAL A 134 -2.11 10.68 -21.03
CA VAL A 134 -2.86 10.17 -19.86
C VAL A 134 -3.94 11.14 -19.42
N ARG A 135 -5.16 10.60 -19.22
CA ARG A 135 -6.31 11.37 -18.72
C ARG A 135 -6.76 10.84 -17.37
N TYR A 136 -7.09 11.74 -16.45
CA TYR A 136 -7.71 11.41 -15.17
C TYR A 136 -9.19 11.78 -15.20
N ASN A 137 -10.07 10.95 -14.64
CA ASN A 137 -11.52 11.18 -14.65
C ASN A 137 -12.16 11.19 -13.25
N PRO A 138 -11.96 12.24 -12.44
CA PRO A 138 -12.62 12.37 -11.14
C PRO A 138 -14.12 12.65 -11.26
N LYS A 139 -14.55 13.29 -12.36
CA LYS A 139 -15.94 13.58 -12.75
C LYS A 139 -16.02 13.80 -14.26
N ASN A 140 -15.08 14.59 -14.77
CA ASN A 140 -14.83 14.83 -16.19
C ASN A 140 -13.38 14.46 -16.53
N LYS A 141 -13.12 14.09 -17.79
CA LYS A 141 -11.76 13.79 -18.26
C LYS A 141 -10.90 15.05 -18.23
N ILE A 142 -9.79 15.00 -17.50
CA ILE A 142 -8.77 16.06 -17.43
C ILE A 142 -7.41 15.51 -17.85
N SER A 143 -6.60 16.33 -18.51
CA SER A 143 -5.25 15.92 -18.93
C SER A 143 -4.26 15.92 -17.77
N LEU A 144 -3.39 14.92 -17.68
CA LEU A 144 -2.20 15.01 -16.82
C LEU A 144 -1.10 15.88 -17.43
N ALA A 145 -1.19 16.21 -18.72
CA ALA A 145 -0.36 17.21 -19.38
C ALA A 145 -0.51 18.61 -18.77
N SER A 146 -1.71 18.95 -18.28
CA SER A 146 -1.95 20.31 -17.77
C SER A 146 -1.51 20.44 -16.31
N ALA A 147 -0.97 21.60 -15.94
CA ALA A 147 -0.55 21.84 -14.55
C ALA A 147 -1.72 21.71 -13.56
N SER A 148 -2.90 22.21 -13.93
CA SER A 148 -4.13 22.10 -13.12
C SER A 148 -4.63 20.67 -13.02
N GLY A 149 -4.61 19.91 -14.12
CA GLY A 149 -5.05 18.52 -14.17
C GLY A 149 -4.14 17.60 -13.35
N PHE A 150 -2.82 17.76 -13.51
CA PHE A 150 -1.85 17.04 -12.70
C PHE A 150 -1.96 17.41 -11.22
N LYS A 151 -2.09 18.70 -10.88
CA LYS A 151 -2.29 19.15 -9.48
C LYS A 151 -3.52 18.50 -8.87
N LYS A 152 -4.63 18.43 -9.59
CA LYS A 152 -5.87 17.77 -9.14
C LYS A 152 -5.67 16.27 -8.92
N PHE A 153 -5.05 15.58 -9.87
CA PHE A 153 -4.68 14.16 -9.74
C PHE A 153 -3.81 13.92 -8.51
N SER A 154 -2.72 14.67 -8.35
CA SER A 154 -1.79 14.49 -7.23
C SER A 154 -2.45 14.73 -5.87
N LEU A 155 -3.34 15.72 -5.77
CA LEU A 155 -4.12 15.96 -4.54
C LEU A 155 -5.08 14.80 -4.23
N ASP A 156 -5.79 14.28 -5.24
CA ASP A 156 -6.70 13.16 -5.06
C ASP A 156 -5.94 11.87 -4.71
N PHE A 157 -4.78 11.64 -5.35
CA PHE A 157 -3.88 10.53 -5.03
C PHE A 157 -3.38 10.62 -3.59
N GLN A 158 -2.91 11.79 -3.14
CA GLN A 158 -2.44 11.99 -1.76
C GLN A 158 -3.54 11.77 -0.73
N LYS A 159 -4.77 12.20 -1.01
CA LYS A 159 -5.94 11.90 -0.17
C LYS A 159 -6.20 10.40 -0.13
N ALA A 160 -6.17 9.74 -1.29
CA ALA A 160 -6.36 8.30 -1.39
C ALA A 160 -5.28 7.51 -0.64
N TRP A 161 -4.02 7.92 -0.74
CA TRP A 161 -2.90 7.37 0.03
C TRP A 161 -3.13 7.49 1.53
N THR A 162 -3.56 8.66 2.00
CA THR A 162 -3.83 8.91 3.41
C THR A 162 -4.94 7.99 3.95
N VAL A 163 -6.01 7.80 3.16
CA VAL A 163 -7.09 6.88 3.52
C VAL A 163 -6.60 5.43 3.52
N LEU A 164 -5.78 5.04 2.54
CA LEU A 164 -5.19 3.70 2.46
C LEU A 164 -4.31 3.39 3.68
N LEU A 165 -3.47 4.34 4.11
CA LEU A 165 -2.66 4.19 5.33
C LEU A 165 -3.53 4.01 6.57
N LYS A 166 -4.63 4.76 6.70
CA LYS A 166 -5.58 4.59 7.81
C LYS A 166 -6.19 3.19 7.79
N ILE A 167 -6.63 2.72 6.62
CA ILE A 167 -7.19 1.37 6.46
C ILE A 167 -6.15 0.32 6.85
N TYR A 168 -4.89 0.48 6.42
CA TYR A 168 -3.80 -0.41 6.81
C TYR A 168 -3.64 -0.44 8.34
N VAL A 169 -3.59 0.72 8.99
CA VAL A 169 -3.48 0.82 10.46
C VAL A 169 -4.65 0.12 11.16
N GLU A 170 -5.89 0.23 10.64
CA GLU A 170 -7.02 -0.52 11.19
C GLU A 170 -6.87 -2.05 11.03
N GLN A 171 -6.29 -2.52 9.93
CA GLN A 171 -5.96 -3.95 9.80
C GLN A 171 -4.83 -4.36 10.74
N GLN A 172 -3.81 -3.51 10.90
CA GLN A 172 -2.66 -3.73 11.76
C GLN A 172 -3.07 -3.86 13.25
N LYS A 173 -4.12 -3.15 13.70
CA LYS A 173 -4.66 -3.29 15.07
C LYS A 173 -5.15 -4.69 15.40
N LYS A 174 -5.43 -5.53 14.39
CA LYS A 174 -5.88 -6.91 14.57
C LYS A 174 -4.72 -7.88 14.87
N ILE A 175 -3.48 -7.40 14.79
CA ILE A 175 -2.30 -8.20 15.11
C ILE A 175 -2.22 -8.38 16.63
N ASP A 176 -2.03 -9.63 17.05
CA ASP A 176 -1.69 -9.94 18.43
C ASP A 176 -0.18 -9.70 18.66
N TRP A 177 0.13 -8.52 19.17
CA TRP A 177 1.51 -8.13 19.48
C TRP A 177 2.15 -8.96 20.59
N ASN A 178 1.36 -9.55 21.51
CA ASN A 178 1.92 -10.41 22.54
C ASN A 178 2.42 -11.71 21.92
N LYS A 179 1.62 -12.31 21.04
CA LYS A 179 2.02 -13.51 20.31
C LYS A 179 3.24 -13.25 19.44
N LEU A 180 3.25 -12.12 18.73
CA LEU A 180 4.37 -11.76 17.87
C LEU A 180 5.68 -11.52 18.63
N GLU A 181 5.64 -11.04 19.87
CA GLU A 181 6.83 -10.87 20.73
C GLU A 181 7.49 -12.18 21.12
N GLN A 182 6.71 -13.26 21.21
CA GLN A 182 7.24 -14.60 21.52
C GLN A 182 8.05 -15.19 20.35
N GLU A 183 7.96 -14.57 19.17
CA GLU A 183 8.66 -14.99 17.95
C GLU A 183 9.91 -14.12 17.66
N ILE A 184 10.31 -13.20 18.55
CA ILE A 184 11.51 -12.35 18.41
C ILE A 184 12.53 -12.51 19.56
#